data_AF-A0AAJ0SDG7-F1
#
_entry.id   AF-A0AAJ0SDG7-F1
#
_cell.length_a   1.000
_cell.length_b   1.000
_cell.length_c   1.000
_cell.angle_alpha   90.00
_cell.angle_beta   90.00
_cell.angle_gamma   90.00
#
_symmetry.space_group_name_H-M   'P 1'
#
loop_
_entity.id
_entity.type
_entity.pdbx_description
1 polymer ?
#
loop_
_entity_poly.entity_id
_entity_poly.type
_entity_poly.pdbx_seq_one_letter_code
_entity_poly.pdbx_strand_id
1 'polypeptide(L)'
;MKFRILILTAILLVCCKKEEKTKPELQAVKTDSIKKTIENKNNADTIVISTKHKVNKIVCDLDGDNFNETVEIVRSTKSGKSGLRITFGNGNKTDYLGLGNNILHQGFDEIDWVGIFEKAPKNELYWNNVNDDGEIMADEEIKEEDKIKLLNDGIYIHAEESCGGGVIYLKDGKYEWIQQE
;
A
#
# COMPACT_ATOMS: atom_id res chain seq x y z
N MET A 1 -21.95 -31.80 46.80
CA MET A 1 -23.32 -32.24 46.42
C MET A 1 -23.36 -32.48 44.93
N LYS A 2 -23.91 -33.63 44.52
CA LYS A 2 -24.14 -34.05 43.13
C LYS A 2 -25.57 -33.67 42.70
N PHE A 3 -25.81 -33.75 41.38
CA PHE A 3 -27.08 -33.82 40.63
C PHE A 3 -27.54 -32.49 40.00
N ARG A 4 -28.09 -32.43 38.78
CA ARG A 4 -28.44 -33.38 37.67
C ARG A 4 -28.68 -32.47 36.44
N ILE A 5 -28.05 -32.68 35.29
CA ILE A 5 -28.54 -33.48 34.14
C ILE A 5 -29.97 -33.11 33.69
N LEU A 6 -30.13 -32.57 32.47
CA LEU A 6 -30.81 -33.22 31.32
C LEU A 6 -30.69 -32.28 30.08
N ILE A 7 -30.04 -32.53 28.94
CA ILE A 7 -29.97 -33.62 27.94
C ILE A 7 -31.10 -33.62 26.89
N LEU A 8 -30.65 -33.63 25.61
CA LEU A 8 -31.25 -34.16 24.36
C LEU A 8 -32.42 -33.36 23.74
N THR A 9 -32.62 -33.25 22.42
CA THR A 9 -32.17 -33.96 21.18
C THR A 9 -32.69 -33.09 20.01
N ALA A 10 -31.98 -32.77 18.92
CA ALA A 10 -31.45 -33.59 17.82
C ALA A 10 -32.52 -34.20 16.86
N ILE A 11 -32.22 -34.08 15.54
CA ILE A 11 -32.62 -34.95 14.39
C ILE A 11 -33.93 -34.55 13.68
N LEU A 12 -34.11 -34.56 12.35
CA LEU A 12 -33.32 -34.57 11.09
C LEU A 12 -34.37 -34.66 9.94
N LEU A 13 -34.02 -34.18 8.74
CA LEU A 13 -34.49 -34.62 7.40
C LEU A 13 -35.96 -34.30 7.04
N VAL A 14 -36.30 -33.91 5.82
CA VAL A 14 -36.39 -34.78 4.63
C VAL A 14 -36.39 -33.96 3.32
N CYS A 15 -35.69 -34.50 2.32
CA CYS A 15 -35.61 -34.13 0.91
C CYS A 15 -36.97 -34.08 0.18
N CYS A 16 -37.03 -33.32 -0.93
CA CYS A 16 -37.65 -33.83 -2.16
C CYS A 16 -36.97 -33.26 -3.42
N LYS A 17 -36.67 -34.16 -4.36
CA LYS A 17 -36.10 -33.93 -5.69
C LYS A 17 -37.23 -34.01 -6.74
N LYS A 18 -36.95 -33.35 -7.88
CA LYS A 18 -37.26 -33.70 -9.30
C LYS A 18 -38.46 -33.08 -10.06
N GLU A 19 -38.07 -32.63 -11.26
CA GLU A 19 -38.65 -32.75 -12.63
C GLU A 19 -39.58 -31.68 -13.26
N GLU A 20 -38.96 -30.99 -14.24
CA GLU A 20 -39.35 -30.62 -15.63
C GLU A 20 -40.73 -30.06 -16.08
N LYS A 21 -40.57 -29.00 -16.90
CA LYS A 21 -41.31 -28.56 -18.11
C LYS A 21 -42.72 -27.96 -17.99
N THR A 22 -42.79 -26.65 -18.22
CA THR A 22 -43.76 -26.07 -19.19
C THR A 22 -43.21 -24.78 -19.82
N LYS A 23 -43.22 -24.71 -21.15
CA LYS A 23 -42.97 -23.51 -21.96
C LYS A 23 -44.34 -22.88 -22.28
N PRO A 24 -44.51 -21.55 -22.17
CA PRO A 24 -45.44 -20.86 -23.05
C PRO A 24 -44.77 -19.70 -23.79
N GLU A 25 -44.86 -19.80 -25.11
CA GLU A 25 -45.37 -18.76 -26.03
C GLU A 25 -44.69 -17.37 -26.08
N LEU A 26 -44.16 -17.06 -27.27
CA LEU A 26 -43.74 -15.73 -27.67
C LEU A 26 -44.94 -14.77 -27.64
N GLN A 27 -44.77 -13.64 -26.95
CA GLN A 27 -45.45 -12.40 -27.31
C GLN A 27 -44.41 -11.41 -27.84
N ALA A 28 -44.62 -10.99 -29.08
CA ALA A 28 -43.86 -9.92 -29.71
C ALA A 28 -44.27 -8.57 -29.11
N VAL A 29 -43.31 -7.83 -28.54
CA VAL A 29 -43.48 -6.40 -28.25
C VAL A 29 -42.23 -5.64 -28.71
N LYS A 30 -42.47 -4.89 -29.79
CA LYS A 30 -41.90 -3.62 -30.26
C LYS A 30 -40.58 -3.13 -29.62
N THR A 31 -39.60 -3.01 -30.52
CA THR A 31 -38.57 -1.98 -30.67
C THR A 31 -38.47 -0.93 -29.54
N ASP A 32 -37.34 -0.98 -28.83
CA ASP A 32 -36.53 0.23 -28.64
C ASP A 32 -35.05 -0.17 -28.67
N SER A 33 -34.33 0.48 -29.57
CA SER A 33 -32.91 0.29 -29.77
C SER A 33 -32.16 0.81 -28.55
N ILE A 34 -31.92 -0.06 -27.56
CA ILE A 34 -30.90 0.19 -26.56
C ILE A 34 -29.58 0.24 -27.33
N LYS A 35 -29.15 1.45 -27.69
CA LYS A 35 -27.75 1.74 -27.97
C LYS A 35 -26.98 1.29 -26.73
N LYS A 36 -26.48 0.06 -26.79
CA LYS A 36 -25.42 -0.40 -25.92
C LYS A 36 -24.27 0.55 -26.20
N THR A 37 -24.15 1.60 -25.39
CA THR A 37 -22.91 2.37 -25.28
C THR A 37 -21.86 1.33 -24.97
N ILE A 38 -21.12 0.93 -26.00
CA ILE A 38 -19.86 0.24 -25.81
C ILE A 38 -19.00 1.33 -25.20
N GLU A 39 -19.01 1.41 -23.86
CA GLU A 39 -17.91 2.02 -23.15
C GLU A 39 -16.67 1.23 -23.57
N ASN A 40 -15.96 1.77 -24.55
CA ASN A 40 -14.56 1.44 -24.75
C ASN A 40 -13.84 1.88 -23.46
N LYS A 41 -13.87 1.01 -22.44
CA LYS A 41 -12.85 1.02 -21.40
C LYS A 41 -11.54 0.64 -22.08
N ASN A 42 -10.92 1.62 -22.71
CA ASN A 42 -9.48 1.65 -22.85
C ASN A 42 -8.96 1.69 -21.41
N ASN A 43 -8.74 0.51 -20.81
CA ASN A 43 -7.95 0.37 -19.60
C ASN A 43 -6.49 0.63 -20.00
N ALA A 44 -6.20 1.89 -20.36
CA ALA A 44 -4.84 2.39 -20.37
C ALA A 44 -4.31 2.20 -18.94
N ASP A 45 -3.07 1.73 -18.83
CA ASP A 45 -2.41 1.63 -17.54
C ASP A 45 -2.53 2.98 -16.81
N THR A 46 -3.10 2.93 -15.62
CA THR A 46 -3.41 4.14 -14.86
C THR A 46 -2.26 4.57 -13.97
N ILE A 47 -1.15 3.81 -13.95
CA ILE A 47 0.04 4.10 -13.14
C ILE A 47 1.27 4.06 -14.05
N VAL A 48 1.96 5.18 -14.18
CA VAL A 48 3.15 5.33 -15.03
C VAL A 48 4.35 5.73 -14.19
N ILE A 49 5.57 5.44 -14.65
CA ILE A 49 6.80 5.96 -14.01
C ILE A 49 6.72 7.50 -13.98
N SER A 50 7.06 8.09 -12.84
CA SER A 50 7.02 9.53 -12.70
C SER A 50 8.15 10.18 -13.49
N THR A 51 7.79 11.13 -14.35
CA THR A 51 8.73 11.96 -15.11
C THR A 51 9.04 13.28 -14.41
N LYS A 52 8.41 13.55 -13.25
CA LYS A 52 8.68 14.74 -12.43
C LYS A 52 9.97 14.62 -11.63
N HIS A 53 10.40 13.40 -11.34
CA HIS A 53 11.50 13.11 -10.41
C HIS A 53 12.75 12.76 -11.21
N LYS A 54 13.88 13.37 -10.86
CA LYS A 54 15.18 13.13 -11.50
C LYS A 54 15.67 11.70 -11.28
N VAL A 55 15.56 11.24 -10.03
CA VAL A 55 15.75 9.84 -9.65
C VAL A 55 14.35 9.31 -9.31
N ASN A 56 13.91 8.29 -10.04
CA ASN A 56 12.59 7.69 -9.86
C ASN A 56 12.65 6.19 -9.64
N LYS A 57 13.85 5.64 -9.43
CA LYS A 57 14.07 4.22 -9.18
C LYS A 57 15.29 4.01 -8.30
N ILE A 58 15.12 3.18 -7.27
CA ILE A 58 16.20 2.60 -6.47
C ILE A 58 16.03 1.08 -6.38
N VAL A 59 17.07 0.42 -5.89
CA VAL A 59 17.05 -1.00 -5.52
C VAL A 59 17.58 -1.17 -4.11
N CYS A 60 16.91 -1.97 -3.30
CA CYS A 60 17.25 -2.18 -1.89
C CYS A 60 16.72 -3.53 -1.39
N ASP A 61 17.39 -4.11 -0.39
CA ASP A 61 16.96 -5.33 0.31
C ASP A 61 16.06 -4.92 1.48
N LEU A 62 14.76 -4.73 1.22
CA LEU A 62 13.81 -4.11 2.13
C LEU A 62 13.28 -5.12 3.16
N ASP A 63 13.02 -6.36 2.74
CA ASP A 63 12.51 -7.42 3.62
C ASP A 63 13.60 -8.34 4.20
N GLY A 64 14.85 -8.21 3.74
CA GLY A 64 16.00 -8.94 4.27
C GLY A 64 16.15 -10.35 3.70
N ASP A 65 15.43 -10.69 2.63
CA ASP A 65 15.56 -11.99 1.95
C ASP A 65 16.81 -12.09 1.03
N ASN A 66 17.56 -10.98 0.89
CA ASN A 66 18.72 -10.79 0.02
C ASN A 66 18.40 -10.74 -1.49
N PHE A 67 17.12 -10.64 -1.87
CA PHE A 67 16.68 -10.31 -3.22
C PHE A 67 16.19 -8.87 -3.23
N ASN A 68 16.92 -7.99 -3.93
CA ASN A 68 16.55 -6.57 -3.93
C ASN A 68 15.15 -6.32 -4.49
N GLU A 69 14.35 -5.57 -3.75
CA GLU A 69 13.17 -4.87 -4.23
C GLU A 69 13.58 -3.83 -5.27
N THR A 70 12.71 -3.63 -6.26
CA THR A 70 12.68 -2.43 -7.08
C THR A 70 11.67 -1.45 -6.50
N VAL A 71 12.13 -0.26 -6.12
CA VAL A 71 11.25 0.82 -5.64
C VAL A 71 11.24 1.93 -6.67
N GLU A 72 10.07 2.27 -7.18
CA GLU A 72 9.89 3.26 -8.23
C GLU A 72 8.93 4.37 -7.80
N ILE A 73 9.27 5.62 -8.09
CA ILE A 73 8.31 6.72 -8.00
C ILE A 73 7.43 6.66 -9.25
N VAL A 74 6.15 6.40 -9.02
CA VAL A 74 5.12 6.31 -10.06
C VAL A 74 4.11 7.43 -9.89
N ARG A 75 3.26 7.62 -10.90
CA ARG A 75 2.19 8.60 -10.92
C ARG A 75 0.92 7.99 -11.46
N SER A 76 -0.18 8.19 -10.74
CA SER A 76 -1.49 7.80 -11.23
C SER A 76 -1.99 8.81 -12.25
N THR A 77 -2.32 8.35 -13.46
CA THR A 77 -2.98 9.19 -14.49
C THR A 77 -4.43 9.49 -14.13
N LYS A 78 -5.04 8.72 -13.21
CA LYS A 78 -6.40 8.94 -12.71
C LYS A 78 -6.46 10.00 -11.61
N SER A 79 -5.62 9.90 -10.58
CA SER A 79 -5.63 10.88 -9.47
C SER A 79 -4.69 12.06 -9.69
N GLY A 80 -3.73 11.95 -10.62
CA GLY A 80 -2.71 12.97 -10.80
C GLY A 80 -1.81 13.12 -9.57
N LYS A 81 -1.62 12.06 -8.79
CA LYS A 81 -0.75 12.04 -7.61
C LYS A 81 0.36 11.02 -7.78
N SER A 82 1.55 11.33 -7.26
CA SER A 82 2.66 10.39 -7.22
C SER A 82 2.66 9.53 -5.96
N GLY A 83 3.39 8.42 -6.03
CA GLY A 83 3.54 7.45 -4.94
C GLY A 83 4.65 6.47 -5.27
N LEU A 84 4.88 5.52 -4.37
CA LEU A 84 5.86 4.46 -4.55
C LEU A 84 5.19 3.20 -5.10
N ARG A 85 5.84 2.54 -6.04
CA ARG A 85 5.60 1.14 -6.41
C ARG A 85 6.79 0.32 -5.93
N ILE A 86 6.54 -0.67 -5.08
CA ILE A 86 7.56 -1.53 -4.48
C ILE A 86 7.35 -2.94 -5.02
N THR A 87 8.18 -3.38 -5.95
CA THR A 87 8.14 -4.73 -6.51
C THR A 87 9.18 -5.58 -5.81
N PHE A 88 8.73 -6.61 -5.09
CA PHE A 88 9.59 -7.49 -4.29
C PHE A 88 10.49 -8.34 -5.20
N GLY A 89 11.73 -8.60 -4.75
CA GLY A 89 12.76 -9.24 -5.57
C GLY A 89 12.38 -10.63 -6.08
N ASN A 90 11.54 -11.35 -5.32
CA ASN A 90 10.97 -12.64 -5.71
C ASN A 90 9.84 -12.57 -6.77
N GLY A 91 9.39 -11.37 -7.14
CA GLY A 91 8.36 -11.12 -8.15
C GLY A 91 6.92 -11.45 -7.75
N ASN A 92 6.69 -11.96 -6.54
CA ASN A 92 5.37 -12.44 -6.11
C ASN A 92 4.48 -11.36 -5.50
N LYS A 93 5.05 -10.19 -5.20
CA LYS A 93 4.37 -9.10 -4.47
C LYS A 93 4.73 -7.76 -5.07
N THR A 94 3.73 -6.88 -5.17
CA THR A 94 3.94 -5.47 -5.46
C THR A 94 3.05 -4.64 -4.57
N ASP A 95 3.66 -3.76 -3.79
CA ASP A 95 2.96 -2.83 -2.89
C ASP A 95 2.96 -1.42 -3.48
N TYR A 96 2.02 -0.61 -3.00
CA TYR A 96 1.90 0.79 -3.35
C TYR A 96 1.72 1.64 -2.10
N LEU A 97 2.44 2.76 -2.02
CA LEU A 97 2.25 3.80 -1.01
C LEU A 97 1.95 5.12 -1.73
N GLY A 98 0.94 5.88 -1.27
CA GLY A 98 0.54 7.13 -1.90
C GLY A 98 -0.46 6.96 -3.04
N LEU A 99 -0.23 7.67 -4.16
CA LEU A 99 -1.12 7.72 -5.32
C LEU A 99 -2.53 8.28 -5.00
N GLY A 100 -2.64 9.08 -3.95
CA GLY A 100 -3.92 9.59 -3.42
C GLY A 100 -4.49 8.77 -2.26
N ASN A 101 -3.72 7.83 -1.71
CA ASN A 101 -4.02 7.18 -0.44
C ASN A 101 -3.03 7.66 0.61
N ASN A 102 -3.47 7.76 1.87
CA ASN A 102 -2.62 8.18 2.97
C ASN A 102 -1.34 7.31 3.07
N ILE A 103 -0.20 7.96 3.29
CA ILE A 103 1.09 7.31 3.48
C ILE A 103 1.36 7.24 4.98
N LEU A 104 1.33 6.01 5.54
CA LEU A 104 1.81 5.67 6.88
C LEU A 104 1.37 6.65 7.99
N HIS A 105 0.12 7.15 7.91
CA HIS A 105 -0.47 8.11 8.84
C HIS A 105 0.25 9.47 8.96
N GLN A 106 1.11 9.83 8.00
CA GLN A 106 1.89 11.07 8.00
C GLN A 106 1.11 12.32 7.55
N GLY A 107 -0.21 12.23 7.39
CA GLY A 107 -1.04 13.35 6.95
C GLY A 107 -0.96 13.73 5.47
N PHE A 108 -0.10 13.09 4.67
CA PHE A 108 -0.03 13.27 3.21
C PHE A 108 -0.42 12.00 2.43
N ASP A 109 -0.73 12.17 1.15
CA ASP A 109 -1.19 11.09 0.25
C ASP A 109 -0.48 11.07 -1.11
N GLU A 110 0.54 11.91 -1.27
CA GLU A 110 1.29 12.12 -2.49
C GLU A 110 2.74 12.53 -2.17
N ILE A 111 3.63 12.36 -3.15
CA ILE A 111 5.07 12.56 -2.99
C ILE A 111 5.70 13.36 -4.14
N ASP A 112 4.95 14.21 -4.85
CA ASP A 112 5.51 15.08 -5.90
C ASP A 112 6.60 16.04 -5.38
N TRP A 113 6.63 16.27 -4.06
CA TRP A 113 7.62 17.08 -3.35
C TRP A 113 8.98 16.40 -3.15
N VAL A 114 9.08 15.08 -3.39
CA VAL A 114 10.33 14.34 -3.19
C VAL A 114 11.36 14.78 -4.21
N GLY A 115 12.46 15.38 -3.74
CA GLY A 115 13.60 15.76 -4.58
C GLY A 115 14.77 14.78 -4.45
N ILE A 116 14.93 14.19 -3.26
CA ILE A 116 15.95 13.19 -2.93
C ILE A 116 15.25 11.85 -2.76
N PHE A 117 15.70 10.84 -3.50
CA PHE A 117 15.15 9.49 -3.45
C PHE A 117 16.28 8.46 -3.49
N GLU A 118 16.59 7.89 -2.34
CA GLU A 118 17.79 7.09 -2.13
C GLU A 118 17.50 5.86 -1.27
N LYS A 119 18.47 4.96 -1.25
CA LYS A 119 18.47 3.82 -0.34
C LYS A 119 18.95 4.26 1.03
N ALA A 120 18.17 4.00 2.07
CA ALA A 120 18.62 4.10 3.45
C ALA A 120 19.38 2.80 3.82
N PRO A 121 20.71 2.82 4.06
CA PRO A 121 21.45 1.58 4.32
C PRO A 121 21.05 0.92 5.64
N LYS A 122 21.02 -0.42 5.64
CA LYS A 122 20.97 -1.21 6.87
C LYS A 122 22.20 -0.98 7.73
N ASN A 123 22.06 -1.23 9.02
CA ASN A 123 23.09 -1.03 10.04
C ASN A 123 23.55 0.41 10.28
N GLU A 124 22.87 1.40 9.72
CA GLU A 124 23.02 2.79 10.12
C GLU A 124 22.01 3.17 11.21
N LEU A 125 22.30 4.23 11.96
CA LEU A 125 21.40 4.77 12.97
C LEU A 125 20.45 5.78 12.35
N TYR A 126 19.18 5.67 12.72
CA TYR A 126 18.10 6.58 12.33
C TYR A 126 17.24 6.87 13.54
N TRP A 127 16.62 8.04 13.59
CA TRP A 127 15.77 8.47 14.71
C TRP A 127 14.75 9.48 14.23
N ASN A 128 13.64 9.65 14.94
CA ASN A 128 12.80 10.81 14.67
C ASN A 128 13.52 12.05 15.20
N ASN A 129 13.77 13.04 14.35
CA ASN A 129 14.33 14.33 14.75
C ASN A 129 13.28 15.44 14.81
N VAL A 130 12.00 15.07 14.80
CA VAL A 130 10.85 15.98 15.00
C VAL A 130 10.01 15.45 16.15
N ASN A 131 9.64 16.32 17.09
CA ASN A 131 8.80 15.97 18.23
C ASN A 131 7.30 16.00 17.90
N ASP A 132 6.45 15.65 18.87
CA ASP A 132 4.99 15.62 18.71
C ASP A 132 4.37 16.99 18.39
N ASP A 133 5.05 18.09 18.73
CA ASP A 133 4.65 19.47 18.42
C ASP A 133 5.10 19.92 17.02
N GLY A 134 5.84 19.08 16.30
CA GLY A 134 6.37 19.38 14.97
C GLY A 134 7.67 20.18 14.98
N GLU A 135 8.34 20.30 16.14
CA GLU A 135 9.61 21.03 16.27
C GLU A 135 10.79 20.10 15.99
N ILE A 136 11.78 20.62 15.27
CA ILE A 136 13.03 19.90 15.00
C ILE A 136 13.86 19.87 16.30
N MET A 137 14.24 18.67 16.70
CA MET A 137 15.05 18.41 17.89
C MET A 137 16.54 18.45 17.54
N ALA A 138 17.35 19.03 18.43
CA ALA A 138 18.80 18.93 18.34
C ALA A 138 19.28 17.52 18.71
N ASP A 139 20.45 17.12 18.20
CA ASP A 139 21.04 15.79 18.44
C ASP A 139 21.21 15.47 19.94
N GLU A 140 21.47 16.47 20.78
CA GLU A 140 21.60 16.29 22.23
C GLU A 140 20.27 16.01 22.94
N GLU A 141 19.15 16.34 22.32
CA GLU A 141 17.80 16.11 22.85
C GLU A 141 17.29 14.69 22.53
N ILE A 142 17.89 14.05 21.52
CA ILE A 142 17.57 12.68 21.12
C ILE A 142 18.31 11.70 22.00
N LYS A 143 17.56 10.88 22.73
CA LYS A 143 18.16 9.83 23.57
C LYS A 143 18.70 8.71 22.70
N GLU A 144 19.81 8.11 23.11
CA GLU A 144 20.42 6.97 22.40
C GLU A 144 19.45 5.77 22.28
N GLU A 145 18.54 5.60 23.24
CA GLU A 145 17.50 4.55 23.22
C GLU A 145 16.41 4.78 22.17
N ASP A 146 16.24 6.02 21.68
CA ASP A 146 15.28 6.37 20.63
C ASP A 146 15.88 6.19 19.21
N LYS A 147 17.21 6.01 19.12
CA LYS A 147 17.90 5.71 17.87
C LYS A 147 17.71 4.25 17.52
N ILE A 148 17.26 4.00 16.30
CA ILE A 148 17.05 2.67 15.76
C ILE A 148 18.10 2.35 14.72
N LYS A 149 18.57 1.11 14.76
CA LYS A 149 19.44 0.55 13.74
C LYS A 149 18.59 -0.28 12.79
N LEU A 150 18.53 0.09 11.51
CA LEU A 150 17.76 -0.68 10.54
C LEU A 150 18.39 -2.05 10.34
N LEU A 151 17.56 -3.11 10.44
CA LEU A 151 18.00 -4.48 10.20
C LEU A 151 18.22 -4.76 8.70
N ASN A 152 17.38 -4.15 7.86
CA ASN A 152 17.34 -4.26 6.41
C ASN A 152 17.45 -2.85 5.79
N ASP A 153 17.68 -2.78 4.48
CA ASP A 153 17.71 -1.48 3.81
C ASP A 153 16.32 -0.81 3.91
N GLY A 154 16.27 0.51 3.84
CA GLY A 154 15.06 1.31 3.79
C GLY A 154 15.02 2.21 2.56
N ILE A 155 13.96 3.00 2.47
CA ILE A 155 13.71 3.97 1.40
C ILE A 155 13.80 5.36 2.02
N TYR A 156 14.81 6.12 1.65
CA TYR A 156 14.95 7.52 2.06
C TYR A 156 14.30 8.43 1.02
N ILE A 157 13.39 9.28 1.47
CA ILE A 157 12.79 10.35 0.67
C ILE A 157 12.92 11.67 1.40
N HIS A 158 13.30 12.72 0.69
CA HIS A 158 13.42 14.07 1.27
C HIS A 158 13.17 15.14 0.21
N ALA A 159 12.68 16.31 0.62
CA ALA A 159 12.57 17.49 -0.22
C ALA A 159 13.98 18.06 -0.51
N GLU A 160 14.32 18.38 -1.76
CA GLU A 160 15.68 18.85 -2.09
C GLU A 160 15.97 20.27 -1.54
N GLU A 161 14.96 21.12 -1.47
CA GLU A 161 15.09 22.56 -1.14
C GLU A 161 14.27 22.98 0.09
N SER A 162 13.71 22.03 0.83
CA SER A 162 12.90 22.29 2.01
C SER A 162 13.22 21.27 3.10
N CYS A 163 12.86 21.60 4.33
CA CYS A 163 12.66 20.60 5.38
C CYS A 163 11.48 19.73 4.94
N GLY A 164 11.66 18.41 4.99
CA GLY A 164 10.57 17.48 4.79
C GLY A 164 11.09 16.15 4.29
N GLY A 165 11.14 15.14 5.14
CA GLY A 165 11.48 13.81 4.68
C GLY A 165 11.40 12.73 5.73
N GLY A 166 11.89 11.56 5.34
CA GLY A 166 11.90 10.42 6.22
C GLY A 166 12.42 9.17 5.57
N VAL A 167 12.50 8.14 6.40
CA VAL A 167 12.88 6.79 6.01
C VAL A 167 11.67 5.88 6.17
N ILE A 168 11.27 5.25 5.07
CA ILE A 168 10.31 4.15 5.08
C ILE A 168 11.10 2.85 5.21
N TYR A 169 10.72 1.98 6.14
CA TYR A 169 11.36 0.68 6.33
C TYR A 169 10.35 -0.40 6.68
N LEU A 170 10.74 -1.67 6.54
CA LEU A 170 9.92 -2.80 6.98
C LEU A 170 10.33 -3.25 8.39
N LYS A 171 9.33 -3.35 9.27
CA LYS A 171 9.43 -3.95 10.60
C LYS A 171 8.37 -5.02 10.74
N ASP A 172 8.78 -6.26 10.96
CA ASP A 172 7.87 -7.41 11.10
C ASP A 172 6.85 -7.52 9.94
N GLY A 173 7.30 -7.22 8.71
CA GLY A 173 6.49 -7.25 7.50
C GLY A 173 5.52 -6.07 7.32
N LYS A 174 5.60 -5.03 8.16
CA LYS A 174 4.81 -3.80 8.06
C LYS A 174 5.69 -2.59 7.75
N TYR A 175 5.17 -1.66 6.96
CA TYR A 175 5.84 -0.40 6.70
C TYR A 175 5.76 0.51 7.92
N GLU A 176 6.89 1.08 8.27
CA GLU A 176 7.06 2.06 9.34
C GLU A 176 7.76 3.31 8.76
N TRP A 177 7.62 4.43 9.47
CA TRP A 177 8.17 5.73 9.08
C TRP A 177 9.08 6.27 10.19
N ILE A 178 10.20 6.86 9.78
CA ILE A 178 11.08 7.67 10.63
C ILE A 178 11.11 9.07 10.03
N GLN A 179 10.62 10.07 10.76
CA GLN A 179 10.68 11.47 10.33
C GLN A 179 12.12 11.98 10.36
N GLN A 180 12.54 12.66 9.29
CA GLN A 180 13.88 13.23 9.14
C GLN A 180 13.79 14.61 8.47
N GLU A 181 14.14 15.66 9.21
CA GLU A 181 14.34 17.05 8.72
C GLU A 181 15.79 17.51 8.69
#